data_AF-A0A3Q3IV74-F1
#
_entry.id   AF-A0A3Q3IV74-F1
#
_cell.length_a   1.000
_cell.length_b   1.000
_cell.length_c   1.000
_cell.angle_alpha   90.00
_cell.angle_beta   90.00
_cell.angle_gamma   90.00
#
_symmetry.space_group_name_H-M   'P 1'
#
loop_
_entity.id
_entity.type
_entity.pdbx_description
1 polymer ?
#
loop_
_entity_poly.entity_id
_entity_poly.type
_entity_poly.pdbx_seq_one_letter_code
_entity_poly.pdbx_strand_id
1 'polypeptide(L)'
;MFESLPVLVSIKMARVLLFKIAVVSSVLFCVCMDFVCCNNGRRVGDALDTDFNVFSVPLEHSFEAEDVAKFQVRGALVLKSGREPSVSLSQNQLSEEDRIKLKEVAAVDGLYRIRVPRVYLQADRQTERQMEGYLTAFVRACAMVESHLSDVITLHTDVSGYLIGVSIVTIPGACRGTEVEDEVDLEVFNTTLSFMAPVNAPGPETALFLERMEQETEKKTKNPQEQKSFFAKYWYLILGGAIFLMVTNSAQPPAGGDREQS
;
A
#
# COMPACT_ATOMS: atom_id res chain seq x y z
N MET A 1 49.62 58.59 -59.82
CA MET A 1 49.60 58.83 -58.36
C MET A 1 48.26 58.27 -57.86
N PHE A 2 48.05 56.96 -57.95
CA PHE A 2 48.41 55.91 -56.98
C PHE A 2 47.76 56.10 -55.59
N GLU A 3 46.93 55.10 -55.25
CA GLU A 3 46.48 54.64 -53.92
C GLU A 3 45.66 55.57 -53.01
N SER A 4 44.36 55.29 -52.89
CA SER A 4 43.59 55.49 -51.63
C SER A 4 42.12 55.01 -51.69
N LEU A 5 41.81 53.89 -52.36
CA LEU A 5 40.44 53.35 -52.39
C LEU A 5 40.09 52.11 -51.53
N PRO A 6 41.00 51.35 -50.88
CA PRO A 6 40.58 50.18 -50.09
C PRO A 6 40.24 50.47 -48.62
N VAL A 7 40.61 51.63 -48.07
CA VAL A 7 40.53 51.87 -46.60
C VAL A 7 39.12 52.30 -46.14
N LEU A 8 38.40 53.08 -46.95
CA LEU A 8 37.11 53.66 -46.55
C LEU A 8 35.98 52.61 -46.47
N VAL A 9 36.00 51.59 -47.34
CA VAL A 9 35.00 50.51 -47.35
C VAL A 9 35.16 49.59 -46.14
N SER A 10 36.41 49.27 -45.78
CA SER A 10 36.71 48.39 -44.64
C SER A 10 36.31 49.02 -43.30
N ILE A 11 36.47 50.34 -43.13
CA ILE A 11 36.06 51.06 -41.92
C ILE A 11 34.53 51.11 -41.77
N LYS A 12 33.81 51.29 -42.88
CA LYS A 12 32.34 51.35 -42.87
C LYS A 12 31.74 49.98 -42.56
N MET A 13 32.32 48.92 -43.13
CA MET A 13 31.89 47.53 -42.88
C MET A 13 32.24 47.06 -41.45
N ALA A 14 33.40 47.44 -40.92
CA ALA A 14 33.78 47.18 -39.52
C ALA A 14 32.86 47.92 -38.52
N ARG A 15 32.47 49.17 -38.80
CA ARG A 15 31.51 49.91 -37.95
C ARG A 15 30.12 49.28 -37.95
N VAL A 16 29.65 48.78 -39.09
CA VAL A 16 28.35 48.09 -39.16
C VAL A 16 28.39 46.75 -38.42
N LEU A 17 29.51 46.02 -38.49
CA LEU A 17 29.70 44.77 -37.77
C LEU A 17 29.76 45.00 -36.24
N LEU A 18 30.50 46.00 -35.78
CA LEU A 18 30.56 46.38 -34.36
C LEU A 18 29.20 46.83 -33.83
N PHE A 19 28.42 47.56 -34.64
CA PHE A 19 27.06 47.98 -34.26
C PHE A 19 26.10 46.78 -34.16
N LYS A 20 26.18 45.83 -35.09
CA LYS A 20 25.40 44.58 -35.04
C LYS A 20 25.73 43.74 -33.81
N ILE A 21 27.02 43.60 -33.47
CA ILE A 21 27.46 42.85 -32.28
C ILE A 21 27.00 43.53 -30.99
N ALA A 22 27.10 44.86 -30.91
CA ALA A 22 26.63 45.62 -29.75
C ALA A 22 25.12 45.47 -29.52
N VAL A 23 24.32 45.49 -30.59
CA VAL A 23 22.86 45.29 -30.50
C VAL A 23 22.53 43.87 -30.03
N VAL A 24 23.17 42.84 -30.59
CA VAL A 24 22.96 41.44 -30.17
C VAL A 24 23.37 41.22 -28.71
N SER A 25 24.51 41.79 -28.29
CA SER A 25 24.96 41.72 -26.90
C SER A 25 24.00 42.43 -25.93
N SER A 26 23.42 43.56 -26.33
CA SER A 26 22.44 44.30 -25.52
C SER A 26 21.14 43.51 -25.35
N VAL A 27 20.64 42.89 -26.44
CA VAL A 27 19.43 42.05 -26.40
C VAL A 27 19.67 40.80 -25.53
N LEU A 28 20.82 40.14 -25.67
CA LEU A 28 21.17 38.98 -24.84
C LEU A 28 21.28 39.36 -23.35
N PHE A 29 21.83 40.53 -23.04
CA PHE A 29 21.94 41.00 -21.65
C PHE A 29 20.57 41.35 -21.04
N CYS A 30 19.65 41.93 -21.83
CA CYS A 30 18.27 42.16 -21.39
C CYS A 30 17.54 40.84 -21.08
N VAL A 31 17.63 39.84 -21.97
CA VAL A 31 16.99 38.53 -21.78
C VAL A 31 17.57 37.79 -20.56
N CYS A 32 18.86 37.94 -20.28
CA CYS A 32 19.50 37.37 -19.08
C CYS A 32 19.08 38.07 -17.78
N MET A 33 18.80 39.38 -17.82
CA MET A 33 18.35 40.13 -16.64
C MET A 33 16.89 39.82 -16.28
N ASP A 34 16.04 39.52 -17.27
CA ASP A 34 14.65 39.10 -17.04
C ASP A 34 14.56 37.68 -16.45
N PHE A 35 15.57 36.83 -16.63
CA PHE A 35 15.61 35.47 -16.08
C PHE A 35 16.18 35.38 -14.65
N VAL A 36 16.79 36.45 -14.12
CA VAL A 36 17.52 36.43 -12.82
C VAL A 36 16.82 37.25 -11.72
N CYS A 37 15.76 38.00 -12.02
CA CYS A 37 15.00 38.77 -11.02
C CYS A 37 13.69 38.09 -10.58
N CYS A 38 13.80 36.92 -9.96
CA CYS A 38 12.72 36.34 -9.14
C CYS A 38 13.28 35.73 -7.84
N ASN A 39 14.12 36.48 -7.13
CA ASN A 39 14.35 36.18 -5.71
C ASN A 39 14.40 37.46 -4.90
N ASN A 40 13.22 37.99 -4.57
CA ASN A 40 13.06 39.00 -3.54
C ASN A 40 12.38 38.33 -2.34
N GLY A 41 13.16 38.20 -1.25
CA GLY A 41 12.76 37.46 -0.07
C GLY A 41 11.56 38.04 0.65
N ARG A 42 10.71 37.14 1.16
CA ARG A 42 9.74 37.44 2.20
C ARG A 42 10.01 36.52 3.39
N ARG A 43 10.70 37.05 4.40
CA ARG A 43 10.76 36.42 5.73
C ARG A 43 9.42 36.65 6.42
N VAL A 44 8.61 35.60 6.56
CA VAL A 44 7.52 35.50 7.54
C VAL A 44 7.36 34.03 7.91
N GLY A 45 7.53 33.73 9.20
CA GLY A 45 6.98 32.54 9.85
C GLY A 45 7.78 31.25 9.64
N ASP A 46 8.41 30.77 10.70
CA ASP A 46 8.75 29.36 10.89
C ASP A 46 7.44 28.56 10.96
N ALA A 47 6.85 28.29 9.81
CA ALA A 47 5.82 27.28 9.64
C ALA A 47 6.55 26.02 9.19
N LEU A 48 6.29 24.93 9.89
CA LEU A 48 6.71 23.58 9.55
C LEU A 48 6.18 23.26 8.14
N ASP A 49 6.92 23.63 7.10
CA ASP A 49 6.73 23.18 5.73
C ASP A 49 7.10 21.69 5.72
N THR A 50 6.16 20.89 6.22
CA THR A 50 6.15 19.47 5.90
C THR A 50 5.79 19.45 4.42
N ASP A 51 6.77 19.20 3.55
CA ASP A 51 6.58 19.08 2.11
C ASP A 51 5.53 17.99 1.83
N PHE A 52 4.25 18.38 1.80
CA PHE A 52 3.15 17.49 1.44
C PHE A 52 3.26 17.26 -0.06
N ASN A 53 3.78 16.11 -0.45
CA ASN A 53 3.73 15.70 -1.83
C ASN A 53 2.27 15.37 -2.18
N VAL A 54 1.65 16.25 -2.97
CA VAL A 54 0.30 16.05 -3.51
C VAL A 54 0.44 15.36 -4.86
N PHE A 55 -0.09 14.16 -4.95
CA PHE A 55 0.02 13.31 -6.12
C PHE A 55 -1.35 13.11 -6.77
N SER A 56 -1.44 13.23 -8.10
CA SER A 56 -2.69 13.10 -8.85
C SER A 56 -2.64 11.91 -9.80
N VAL A 57 -3.66 11.05 -9.73
CA VAL A 57 -3.75 9.80 -10.45
C VAL A 57 -5.07 9.73 -11.20
N PRO A 58 -5.10 9.44 -12.51
CA PRO A 58 -6.36 9.30 -13.23
C PRO A 58 -7.13 8.07 -12.76
N LEU A 59 -8.42 8.27 -12.47
CA LEU A 59 -9.40 7.21 -12.29
C LEU A 59 -10.15 7.06 -13.61
N GLU A 60 -10.05 5.87 -14.21
CA GLU A 60 -10.72 5.56 -15.46
C GLU A 60 -11.80 4.51 -15.23
N HIS A 61 -12.86 4.54 -16.04
CA HIS A 61 -13.96 3.59 -15.99
C HIS A 61 -14.31 3.06 -17.37
N SER A 62 -15.05 1.96 -17.42
CA SER A 62 -15.56 1.36 -18.65
C SER A 62 -16.84 0.58 -18.35
N PHE A 63 -17.83 0.72 -19.21
CA PHE A 63 -19.12 0.02 -19.14
C PHE A 63 -19.53 -0.36 -20.57
N GLU A 64 -18.76 -1.25 -21.17
CA GLU A 64 -19.08 -1.80 -22.48
C GLU A 64 -19.90 -3.08 -22.33
N ALA A 65 -20.87 -3.30 -23.22
CA ALA A 65 -21.59 -4.58 -23.33
C ALA A 65 -20.69 -5.68 -23.96
N GLU A 66 -19.68 -5.28 -24.73
CA GLU A 66 -18.69 -6.16 -25.34
C GLU A 66 -17.55 -6.49 -24.35
N ASP A 67 -16.84 -7.61 -24.58
CA ASP A 67 -15.70 -8.02 -23.75
C ASP A 67 -14.50 -7.06 -23.81
N VAL A 68 -14.44 -6.20 -24.83
CA VAL A 68 -13.35 -5.23 -25.00
C VAL A 68 -13.67 -3.94 -24.24
N ALA A 69 -13.09 -3.81 -23.05
CA ALA A 69 -13.26 -2.62 -22.22
C ALA A 69 -12.58 -1.39 -22.84
N LYS A 70 -13.39 -0.40 -23.23
CA LYS A 70 -12.93 0.94 -23.62
C LYS A 70 -12.94 1.84 -22.38
N PHE A 71 -11.76 2.16 -21.88
CA PHE A 71 -11.62 2.95 -20.67
C PHE A 71 -11.60 4.44 -20.99
N GLN A 72 -12.41 5.18 -20.25
CA GLN A 72 -12.54 6.64 -20.31
C GLN A 72 -12.26 7.25 -18.94
N VAL A 73 -11.84 8.51 -18.91
CA VAL A 73 -11.49 9.19 -17.65
C VAL A 73 -12.75 9.58 -16.89
N ARG A 74 -12.94 8.99 -15.71
CA ARG A 74 -14.01 9.34 -14.76
C ARG A 74 -13.62 10.54 -13.90
N GLY A 75 -12.33 10.65 -13.56
CA GLY A 75 -11.83 11.68 -12.66
C GLY A 75 -10.36 11.50 -12.31
N ALA A 76 -9.92 12.15 -11.24
CA ALA A 76 -8.58 12.06 -10.70
C ALA A 76 -8.59 11.89 -9.17
N LEU A 77 -7.81 10.95 -8.68
CA LEU A 77 -7.50 10.70 -7.28
C LEU A 77 -6.36 11.62 -6.87
N VAL A 78 -6.61 12.49 -5.91
CA VAL A 78 -5.61 13.38 -5.33
C VAL A 78 -5.18 12.80 -3.98
N LEU A 79 -4.00 12.19 -3.99
CA LEU A 79 -3.37 11.48 -2.89
C LEU A 79 -2.42 12.45 -2.19
N LYS A 80 -2.60 12.64 -0.89
CA LYS A 80 -1.72 13.47 -0.07
C LYS A 80 -0.90 12.55 0.84
N SER A 81 0.40 12.51 0.57
CA SER A 81 1.35 11.75 1.38
C SER A 81 1.72 12.58 2.62
N GLY A 82 1.55 12.01 3.81
CA GLY A 82 1.78 12.67 5.10
C GLY A 82 1.73 11.66 6.25
N ARG A 83 1.78 12.13 7.51
CA ARG A 83 1.64 11.26 8.70
C ARG A 83 0.32 10.45 8.68
N GLU A 84 -0.72 11.07 8.14
CA GLU A 84 -1.99 10.43 7.82
C GLU A 84 -2.20 10.54 6.30
N PRO A 85 -2.13 9.43 5.55
CA PRO A 85 -2.42 9.46 4.12
C PRO A 85 -3.90 9.81 3.93
N SER A 86 -4.17 10.90 3.22
CA SER A 86 -5.53 11.29 2.86
C SER A 86 -5.71 11.22 1.35
N VAL A 87 -6.90 10.77 0.93
CA VAL A 87 -7.26 10.65 -0.48
C VAL A 87 -8.49 11.50 -0.72
N SER A 88 -8.41 12.33 -1.75
CA SER A 88 -9.51 13.16 -2.23
C SER A 88 -9.80 12.83 -3.68
N LEU A 89 -11.04 13.07 -4.10
CA LEU A 89 -11.53 12.69 -5.42
C LEU A 89 -12.02 13.93 -6.17
N SER A 90 -11.56 14.09 -7.40
CA SER A 90 -12.13 15.03 -8.36
C SER A 90 -12.78 14.22 -9.47
N GLN A 91 -14.09 14.37 -9.66
CA GLN A 91 -14.87 13.58 -10.61
C GLN A 91 -15.60 14.46 -11.61
N ASN A 92 -15.72 13.92 -12.81
CA ASN A 92 -16.59 14.47 -13.84
C ASN A 92 -18.00 13.88 -13.69
N GLN A 93 -18.99 14.65 -14.12
CA GLN A 93 -20.38 14.20 -14.21
C GLN A 93 -20.54 13.23 -15.39
N LEU A 94 -21.55 12.38 -15.32
CA LEU A 94 -21.85 11.43 -16.40
C LEU A 94 -22.65 12.13 -17.49
N SER A 95 -22.24 11.97 -18.75
CA SER A 95 -22.96 12.52 -19.90
C SER A 95 -24.30 11.81 -20.11
N GLU A 96 -25.25 12.45 -20.79
CA GLU A 96 -26.55 11.87 -21.07
C GLU A 96 -26.44 10.58 -21.90
N GLU A 97 -25.54 10.55 -22.87
CA GLU A 97 -25.27 9.38 -23.71
C GLU A 97 -24.70 8.22 -22.89
N ASP A 98 -23.80 8.53 -21.96
CA ASP A 98 -23.19 7.55 -21.06
C ASP A 98 -24.22 6.98 -20.06
N ARG A 99 -25.21 7.77 -19.63
CA ARG A 99 -26.32 7.29 -18.77
C ARG A 99 -27.17 6.24 -19.48
N ILE A 100 -27.58 6.54 -20.72
CA ILE A 100 -28.37 5.61 -21.55
C ILE A 100 -27.58 4.31 -21.75
N LYS A 101 -26.31 4.42 -22.11
CA LYS A 101 -25.43 3.26 -22.31
C LYS A 101 -25.26 2.44 -21.03
N LEU A 102 -25.08 3.08 -19.88
CA LEU A 102 -24.95 2.39 -18.60
C LEU A 102 -26.22 1.59 -18.27
N LYS A 103 -27.41 2.12 -18.59
CA LYS A 103 -28.68 1.40 -18.44
C LYS A 103 -28.82 0.23 -19.39
N GLU A 104 -28.45 0.37 -20.66
CA GLU A 104 -28.45 -0.73 -21.61
C GLU A 104 -27.55 -1.88 -21.13
N VAL A 105 -26.37 -1.56 -20.61
CA VAL A 105 -25.43 -2.54 -20.04
C VAL A 105 -26.00 -3.16 -18.76
N ALA A 106 -26.70 -2.37 -17.93
CA ALA A 106 -27.38 -2.89 -16.74
C ALA A 106 -28.52 -3.86 -17.09
N ALA A 107 -29.24 -3.63 -18.19
CA ALA A 107 -30.34 -4.50 -18.64
C ALA A 107 -29.87 -5.89 -19.10
N VAL A 108 -28.59 -6.02 -19.48
CA VAL A 108 -27.98 -7.29 -19.91
C VAL A 108 -27.07 -7.91 -18.84
N ASP A 109 -27.20 -7.49 -17.58
CA ASP A 109 -26.33 -7.92 -16.46
C ASP A 109 -24.83 -7.69 -16.71
N GLY A 110 -24.49 -6.62 -17.44
CA GLY A 110 -23.12 -6.26 -17.76
C GLY A 110 -22.31 -5.74 -16.56
N LEU A 111 -21.04 -5.43 -16.81
CA LEU A 111 -20.09 -5.03 -15.77
C LEU A 111 -19.67 -3.57 -15.92
N TYR A 112 -19.67 -2.86 -14.80
CA TYR A 112 -19.00 -1.57 -14.66
C TYR A 112 -17.59 -1.82 -14.12
N ARG A 113 -16.57 -1.43 -14.90
CA ARG A 113 -15.16 -1.66 -14.60
C ARG A 113 -14.49 -0.34 -14.29
N ILE A 114 -13.57 -0.34 -13.33
CA ILE A 114 -12.68 0.79 -13.06
C ILE A 114 -11.24 0.35 -13.23
N ARG A 115 -10.37 1.31 -13.58
CA ARG A 115 -8.93 1.10 -13.55
C ARG A 115 -8.19 2.31 -12.98
N VAL A 116 -7.08 2.03 -12.33
CA VAL A 116 -6.15 3.01 -11.76
C VAL A 116 -4.74 2.56 -12.12
N PRO A 117 -3.84 3.44 -12.60
CA PRO A 117 -2.47 3.06 -12.90
C PRO A 117 -1.73 2.71 -11.61
N ARG A 118 -0.76 1.80 -11.71
CA ARG A 118 0.12 1.48 -10.59
C ARG A 118 1.07 2.64 -10.34
N VAL A 119 1.14 3.08 -9.08
CA VAL A 119 1.86 4.29 -8.67
C VAL A 119 2.43 4.13 -7.27
N TYR A 120 3.51 4.86 -7.02
CA TYR A 120 4.18 4.91 -5.72
C TYR A 120 3.82 6.20 -4.99
N LEU A 121 3.25 6.09 -3.78
CA LEU A 121 2.73 7.23 -3.02
C LEU A 121 3.79 8.03 -2.28
N GLN A 122 5.03 7.52 -2.19
CA GLN A 122 6.14 8.16 -1.50
C GLN A 122 7.25 8.64 -2.45
N ALA A 123 6.96 8.81 -3.75
CA ALA A 123 7.98 9.23 -4.71
C ALA A 123 8.38 10.69 -4.48
N ASP A 124 9.53 10.89 -3.85
CA ASP A 124 10.23 12.17 -3.83
C ASP A 124 10.72 12.47 -5.26
N ARG A 125 10.16 13.54 -5.85
CA ARG A 125 10.52 14.18 -7.13
C ARG A 125 10.87 13.29 -8.33
N GLN A 126 10.04 13.41 -9.38
CA GLN A 126 10.46 13.40 -10.80
C GLN A 126 11.33 12.21 -11.29
N THR A 127 11.29 11.06 -10.63
CA THR A 127 11.79 9.83 -11.27
C THR A 127 10.70 9.35 -12.22
N GLU A 128 11.07 9.11 -13.46
CA GLU A 128 10.20 8.73 -14.58
C GLU A 128 9.04 7.86 -14.12
N ARG A 129 7.83 8.34 -14.43
CA ARG A 129 6.54 7.74 -14.08
C ARG A 129 6.49 6.30 -14.62
N GLN A 130 6.93 5.33 -13.83
CA GLN A 130 6.69 3.93 -14.14
C GLN A 130 5.24 3.61 -13.77
N MET A 131 4.31 4.14 -14.58
CA MET A 131 2.94 3.63 -14.69
C MET A 131 3.01 2.27 -15.40
N GLU A 132 3.64 1.30 -14.77
CA GLU A 132 3.81 -0.03 -15.34
C GLU A 132 2.56 -0.85 -15.05
N GLY A 133 1.54 -0.61 -15.87
CA GLY A 133 0.28 -1.32 -15.83
C GLY A 133 -0.81 -0.68 -14.97
N TYR A 134 -1.95 -1.36 -14.96
CA TYR A 134 -3.19 -0.90 -14.33
C TYR A 134 -3.69 -1.92 -13.33
N LEU A 135 -4.32 -1.42 -12.28
CA LEU A 135 -5.14 -2.19 -11.36
C LEU A 135 -6.58 -2.03 -11.79
N THR A 136 -7.29 -3.14 -11.91
CA THR A 136 -8.68 -3.15 -12.38
C THR A 136 -9.59 -3.78 -11.34
N ALA A 137 -10.78 -3.23 -11.16
CA ALA A 137 -11.85 -3.82 -10.38
C ALA A 137 -13.18 -3.64 -11.09
N PHE A 138 -14.20 -4.40 -10.71
CA PHE A 138 -15.49 -4.37 -11.37
C PHE A 138 -16.64 -4.62 -10.39
N VAL A 139 -17.81 -4.10 -10.75
CA VAL A 139 -19.11 -4.35 -10.12
C VAL A 139 -20.14 -4.59 -11.22
N ARG A 140 -21.30 -5.13 -10.87
CA ARG A 140 -22.41 -5.24 -11.82
C ARG A 140 -22.94 -3.85 -12.19
N ALA A 141 -23.21 -3.61 -13.46
CA ALA A 141 -23.76 -2.34 -13.93
C ALA A 141 -25.14 -2.05 -13.31
N CYS A 142 -25.99 -3.07 -13.17
CA CYS A 142 -27.29 -2.94 -12.48
C CYS A 142 -27.14 -2.40 -11.06
N ALA A 143 -26.12 -2.82 -10.31
CA ALA A 143 -25.89 -2.36 -8.96
C ALA A 143 -25.41 -0.91 -8.91
N MET A 144 -24.68 -0.43 -9.92
CA MET A 144 -24.29 0.99 -10.05
C MET A 144 -25.49 1.88 -10.35
N VAL A 145 -26.43 1.43 -11.19
CA VAL A 145 -27.64 2.19 -11.55
C VAL A 145 -28.60 2.25 -10.36
N GLU A 146 -28.91 1.11 -9.74
CA GLU A 146 -29.84 1.04 -8.59
C GLU A 146 -29.30 1.70 -7.32
N SER A 147 -27.98 1.91 -7.23
CA SER A 147 -27.36 2.67 -6.14
C SER A 147 -27.24 4.16 -6.42
N HIS A 148 -27.84 4.68 -7.49
CA HIS A 148 -27.76 6.10 -7.85
C HIS A 148 -26.29 6.57 -7.96
N LEU A 149 -25.45 5.77 -8.62
CA LEU A 149 -24.01 6.00 -8.74
C LEU A 149 -23.28 6.13 -7.38
N SER A 150 -23.79 5.48 -6.33
CA SER A 150 -23.16 5.44 -5.00
C SER A 150 -22.22 4.25 -4.86
N ASP A 151 -20.93 4.57 -4.84
CA ASP A 151 -19.86 3.58 -4.75
C ASP A 151 -18.81 3.92 -3.69
N VAL A 152 -18.18 2.87 -3.16
CA VAL A 152 -17.04 2.95 -2.25
C VAL A 152 -15.85 2.33 -2.95
N ILE A 153 -14.81 3.13 -3.18
CA ILE A 153 -13.56 2.67 -3.77
C ILE A 153 -12.51 2.60 -2.68
N THR A 154 -11.91 1.42 -2.50
CA THR A 154 -10.79 1.22 -1.56
C THR A 154 -9.50 1.01 -2.33
N LEU A 155 -8.49 1.81 -1.98
CA LEU A 155 -7.13 1.70 -2.49
C LEU A 155 -6.29 0.94 -1.47
N HIS A 156 -5.61 -0.11 -1.94
CA HIS A 156 -4.77 -0.99 -1.11
C HIS A 156 -3.31 -0.77 -1.44
N THR A 157 -2.50 -0.50 -0.44
CA THR A 157 -1.05 -0.28 -0.62
C THR A 157 -0.22 -1.32 0.08
N ASP A 158 1.05 -1.41 -0.29
CA ASP A 158 2.05 -2.17 0.48
C ASP A 158 2.66 -1.31 1.61
N VAL A 159 3.61 -1.90 2.34
CA VAL A 159 4.35 -1.24 3.43
C VAL A 159 5.28 -0.13 2.94
N SER A 160 5.65 -0.17 1.65
CA SER A 160 6.50 0.83 1.01
C SER A 160 5.69 2.00 0.45
N GLY A 161 4.36 1.90 0.37
CA GLY A 161 3.48 2.91 -0.23
C GLY A 161 3.23 2.72 -1.73
N TYR A 162 3.48 1.54 -2.28
CA TYR A 162 3.09 1.16 -3.64
C TYR A 162 1.63 0.73 -3.68
N LEU A 163 0.88 1.22 -4.66
CA LEU A 163 -0.50 0.80 -4.87
C LEU A 163 -0.53 -0.61 -5.48
N ILE A 164 -1.02 -1.59 -4.71
CA ILE A 164 -1.04 -3.01 -5.10
C ILE A 164 -2.43 -3.50 -5.52
N GLY A 165 -3.49 -2.83 -5.07
CA GLY A 165 -4.86 -3.26 -5.34
C GLY A 165 -5.87 -2.12 -5.30
N VAL A 166 -6.98 -2.32 -6.01
CA VAL A 166 -8.17 -1.48 -5.98
C VAL A 166 -9.39 -2.38 -5.83
N SER A 167 -10.35 -1.96 -5.02
CA SER A 167 -11.65 -2.61 -4.90
C SER A 167 -12.76 -1.56 -4.98
N ILE A 168 -13.89 -1.95 -5.57
CA ILE A 168 -15.08 -1.12 -5.67
C ILE A 168 -16.30 -1.91 -5.17
N VAL A 169 -17.17 -1.24 -4.43
CA VAL A 169 -18.44 -1.79 -3.91
C VAL A 169 -19.51 -0.74 -4.07
N THR A 170 -20.74 -1.12 -4.42
CA THR A 170 -21.88 -0.21 -4.48
C THR A 170 -22.77 -0.34 -3.24
N ILE A 171 -23.47 0.74 -2.88
CA ILE A 171 -24.39 0.75 -1.74
C ILE A 171 -25.75 1.27 -2.21
N PRO A 172 -26.77 0.42 -2.37
CA PRO A 172 -26.79 -1.04 -2.17
C PRO A 172 -26.00 -1.84 -3.23
N GLY A 173 -25.53 -3.04 -2.85
CA GLY A 173 -24.73 -3.95 -3.70
C GLY A 173 -25.54 -4.98 -4.50
N ALA A 174 -26.87 -4.96 -4.36
CA ALA A 174 -27.78 -5.94 -4.96
C ALA A 174 -28.51 -5.33 -6.15
N CYS A 175 -28.80 -6.15 -7.16
CA CYS A 175 -29.70 -5.79 -8.26
C CYS A 175 -31.08 -6.39 -7.95
N ARG A 176 -32.07 -5.52 -7.76
CA ARG A 176 -33.47 -5.85 -7.44
C ARG A 176 -34.43 -5.55 -8.58
N GLY A 177 -33.95 -4.93 -9.66
CA GLY A 177 -34.77 -4.49 -10.80
C GLY A 177 -35.60 -3.25 -10.50
N THR A 178 -35.13 -2.38 -9.60
CA THR A 178 -35.79 -1.11 -9.33
C THR A 178 -35.56 -0.13 -10.49
N GLU A 179 -36.63 0.43 -11.02
CA GLU A 179 -36.56 1.44 -12.08
C GLU A 179 -36.12 2.79 -11.48
N VAL A 180 -35.11 3.41 -12.09
CA VAL A 180 -34.45 4.65 -11.64
C VAL A 180 -34.58 5.70 -12.74
N GLU A 181 -34.89 6.96 -12.40
CA GLU A 181 -35.08 8.04 -13.37
C GLU A 181 -33.73 8.62 -13.83
N ASP A 182 -33.52 8.77 -15.14
CA ASP A 182 -32.19 9.14 -15.71
C ASP A 182 -31.72 10.55 -15.38
N GLU A 183 -32.66 11.50 -15.34
CA GLU A 183 -32.34 12.92 -15.37
C GLU A 183 -31.87 13.44 -14.01
N VAL A 184 -32.41 12.90 -12.91
CA VAL A 184 -32.10 13.40 -11.56
C VAL A 184 -31.08 12.50 -10.85
N ASP A 185 -31.17 11.19 -11.07
CA ASP A 185 -30.51 10.22 -10.21
C ASP A 185 -29.12 9.78 -10.71
N LEU A 186 -28.82 9.96 -11.99
CA LEU A 186 -27.60 9.43 -12.64
C LEU A 186 -26.65 10.52 -13.14
N GLU A 187 -26.77 11.76 -12.65
CA GLU A 187 -25.91 12.87 -13.08
C GLU A 187 -24.53 12.87 -12.39
N VAL A 188 -24.55 12.66 -11.07
CA VAL A 188 -23.41 12.89 -10.19
C VAL A 188 -23.03 11.58 -9.50
N PHE A 189 -21.74 11.27 -9.53
CA PHE A 189 -21.19 10.16 -8.75
C PHE A 189 -21.13 10.51 -7.26
N ASN A 190 -21.68 9.64 -6.42
CA ASN A 190 -21.55 9.74 -4.97
C ASN A 190 -20.52 8.71 -4.47
N THR A 191 -19.25 9.04 -4.68
CA THR A 191 -18.14 8.13 -4.40
C THR A 191 -17.48 8.41 -3.07
N THR A 192 -17.42 7.41 -2.20
CA THR A 192 -16.60 7.44 -0.98
C THR A 192 -15.25 6.76 -1.23
N LEU A 193 -14.15 7.45 -0.95
CA LEU A 193 -12.82 6.86 -1.04
C LEU A 193 -12.34 6.36 0.32
N SER A 194 -11.77 5.15 0.33
CA SER A 194 -11.12 4.56 1.49
C SER A 194 -9.69 4.16 1.13
N PHE A 195 -8.79 4.31 2.09
CA PHE A 195 -7.38 3.98 1.94
C PHE A 195 -7.00 2.92 2.97
N MET A 196 -6.43 1.80 2.51
CA MET A 196 -6.07 0.67 3.34
C MET A 196 -4.58 0.39 3.21
N ALA A 197 -3.82 0.77 4.25
CA ALA A 197 -2.42 0.41 4.39
C ALA A 197 -2.27 -0.90 5.18
N PRO A 198 -1.19 -1.67 4.99
CA PRO A 198 -0.94 -2.87 5.75
C PRO A 198 -0.73 -2.54 7.22
N VAL A 199 -1.40 -3.29 8.09
CA VAL A 199 -1.20 -3.21 9.53
C VAL A 199 -0.23 -4.28 9.99
N ASN A 200 0.59 -3.96 10.99
CA ASN A 200 1.45 -4.96 11.62
C ASN A 200 0.58 -6.05 12.24
N ALA A 201 1.00 -7.30 12.06
CA ALA A 201 0.32 -8.42 12.69
C ALA A 201 0.29 -8.25 14.21
N PRO A 202 -0.79 -8.68 14.89
CA PRO A 202 -0.81 -8.68 16.34
C PRO A 202 0.34 -9.55 16.86
N GLY A 203 0.99 -9.10 17.93
CA GLY A 203 2.03 -9.87 18.59
C GLY A 203 1.50 -11.19 19.15
N PRO A 204 2.37 -12.18 19.43
CA PRO A 204 1.94 -13.44 20.00
C PRO A 204 1.29 -13.22 21.37
N GLU A 205 0.13 -13.84 21.59
CA GLU A 205 -0.56 -13.81 22.87
C GLU A 205 0.14 -14.74 23.87
N THR A 206 1.25 -14.28 24.46
CA THR A 206 2.04 -15.08 25.39
C THR A 206 1.53 -15.00 26.83
N ALA A 207 0.59 -14.10 27.15
CA ALA A 207 0.12 -13.87 28.52
C ALA A 207 -0.39 -15.16 29.19
N LEU A 208 -1.26 -15.92 28.51
CA LEU A 208 -1.79 -17.19 29.05
C LEU A 208 -0.71 -18.27 29.20
N PHE A 209 0.30 -18.26 28.33
CA PHE A 209 1.41 -19.20 28.43
C PHE A 209 2.33 -18.85 29.60
N LEU A 210 2.66 -17.56 29.77
CA LEU A 210 3.45 -17.07 30.91
C LEU A 210 2.75 -17.37 32.23
N GLU A 211 1.45 -17.07 32.34
CA GLU A 211 0.68 -17.35 33.55
C GLU A 211 0.68 -18.86 33.88
N ARG A 212 0.52 -19.73 32.87
CA ARG A 212 0.62 -21.18 33.07
C ARG A 212 2.01 -21.59 33.54
N MET A 213 3.08 -21.04 32.95
CA MET A 213 4.44 -21.31 33.38
C MET A 213 4.70 -20.81 34.81
N GLU A 214 4.18 -19.65 35.18
CA GLU A 214 4.25 -19.08 36.53
C GLU A 214 3.50 -19.97 37.52
N GLN A 215 2.28 -20.43 37.20
CA GLN A 215 1.55 -21.37 38.05
C GLN A 215 2.28 -22.71 38.21
N GLU A 216 2.92 -23.22 37.14
CA GLU A 216 3.71 -24.44 37.23
C GLU A 216 4.98 -24.26 38.07
N THR A 217 5.69 -23.14 37.91
CA THR A 217 6.89 -22.83 38.71
C THR A 217 6.54 -22.56 40.17
N GLU A 218 5.41 -21.91 40.44
CA GLU A 218 4.87 -21.76 41.79
C GLU A 218 4.49 -23.10 42.41
N LYS A 219 3.82 -23.99 41.65
CA LYS A 219 3.50 -25.35 42.13
C LYS A 219 4.78 -26.14 42.42
N LYS A 220 5.80 -26.04 41.56
CA LYS A 220 7.13 -26.65 41.77
C LYS A 220 7.82 -26.10 43.03
N THR A 221 7.69 -24.80 43.30
CA THR A 221 8.31 -24.14 44.46
C THR A 221 7.56 -24.42 45.76
N LYS A 222 6.22 -24.44 45.73
CA LYS A 222 5.35 -24.68 46.88
C LYS A 222 5.39 -26.14 47.35
N ASN A 223 5.59 -27.11 46.45
CA ASN A 223 5.68 -28.53 46.83
C ASN A 223 6.92 -29.25 46.26
N PRO A 224 8.14 -28.95 46.78
CA PRO A 224 9.38 -29.56 46.31
C PRO A 224 9.46 -31.06 46.59
N GLN A 225 8.64 -31.58 47.50
CA GLN A 225 8.66 -32.97 47.94
C GLN A 225 7.91 -33.92 46.98
N GLU A 226 6.94 -33.42 46.20
CA GLU A 226 6.20 -34.20 45.20
C GLU A 226 6.96 -34.37 43.88
N GLN A 227 7.88 -33.45 43.56
CA GLN A 227 8.73 -33.53 42.36
C GLN A 227 10.04 -34.31 42.60
N LYS A 228 10.28 -34.84 43.81
CA LYS A 228 11.42 -35.74 44.05
C LYS A 228 11.15 -37.07 43.36
N SER A 229 12.08 -37.52 42.51
CA SER A 229 12.04 -38.82 41.83
C SER A 229 11.66 -39.94 42.81
N PHE A 230 10.89 -40.95 42.35
CA PHE A 230 10.46 -42.08 43.17
C PHE A 230 11.62 -42.72 43.94
N PHE A 231 12.80 -42.80 43.33
CA PHE A 231 14.02 -43.28 43.98
C PHE A 231 14.44 -42.40 45.16
N ALA A 232 14.34 -41.07 45.04
CA ALA A 232 14.68 -40.14 46.12
C ALA A 232 13.65 -40.17 47.26
N LYS A 233 12.38 -40.48 46.97
CA LYS A 233 11.33 -40.58 48.00
C LYS A 233 11.35 -41.92 48.75
N TYR A 234 11.73 -43.00 48.07
CA TYR A 234 11.62 -44.37 48.60
C TYR A 234 12.96 -45.12 48.65
N TRP A 235 14.09 -44.42 48.65
CA TRP A 235 15.43 -45.03 48.69
C TRP A 235 15.62 -46.02 49.85
N TYR A 236 15.00 -45.74 51.00
CA TYR A 236 15.06 -46.62 52.18
C TYR A 236 14.29 -47.93 51.98
N LEU A 237 13.17 -47.92 51.23
CA LEU A 237 12.42 -49.14 50.89
C LEU A 237 13.20 -50.00 49.89
N ILE A 238 13.85 -49.36 48.92
CA ILE A 238 14.71 -50.05 47.94
C ILE A 238 15.90 -50.70 48.67
N LEU A 239 16.56 -49.97 49.56
CA LEU A 239 17.68 -50.48 50.37
C LEU A 239 17.24 -51.62 51.29
N GLY A 240 16.13 -51.46 52.01
CA GLY A 240 15.56 -52.50 52.89
C GLY A 240 15.14 -53.76 52.12
N GLY A 241 14.48 -53.60 50.97
CA GLY A 241 14.10 -54.71 50.10
C GLY A 241 15.31 -55.46 49.53
N ALA A 242 16.38 -54.75 49.15
CA ALA A 242 17.62 -55.38 48.67
C ALA A 242 18.33 -56.19 49.76
N ILE A 243 18.40 -55.67 51.00
CA ILE A 243 18.96 -56.41 52.14
C ILE A 243 18.10 -57.65 52.44
N PHE A 244 16.77 -57.50 52.47
CA PHE A 244 15.85 -58.62 52.67
C PHE A 244 16.02 -59.70 51.58
N LEU A 245 16.18 -59.29 50.31
CA LEU A 245 16.44 -60.20 49.19
C LEU A 245 17.79 -60.93 49.33
N MET A 246 18.83 -60.25 49.83
CA MET A 246 20.14 -60.87 50.08
C MET A 246 20.10 -61.88 51.24
N VAL A 247 19.39 -61.57 52.32
CA VAL A 247 19.20 -62.48 53.47
C VAL A 247 18.36 -63.69 53.08
N THR A 248 17.34 -63.51 52.22
CA THR A 248 16.49 -64.62 51.76
C THR A 248 17.15 -65.48 50.69
N ASN A 249 17.96 -64.92 49.78
CA ASN A 249 18.77 -65.70 48.84
C ASN A 249 19.91 -66.44 49.56
N SER A 250 20.53 -65.84 50.58
CA SER A 250 21.54 -66.54 51.40
C SER A 250 20.93 -67.58 52.36
N ALA A 251 19.61 -67.58 52.55
CA ALA A 251 18.88 -68.59 53.31
C ALA A 251 18.33 -69.74 52.45
N GLN A 252 18.64 -69.80 51.15
CA GLN A 252 18.44 -71.04 50.39
C GLN A 252 19.42 -72.11 50.91
N PRO A 253 18.94 -73.25 51.46
CA PRO A 253 19.81 -74.36 51.78
C PRO A 253 20.47 -74.86 50.48
N PRO A 254 21.74 -75.33 50.51
CA PRO A 254 22.39 -75.84 49.31
C PRO A 254 21.53 -76.94 48.71
N ALA A 255 21.04 -76.72 47.49
CA ALA A 255 20.38 -77.76 46.71
C ALA A 255 21.40 -78.88 46.51
N GLY A 256 21.07 -80.06 47.05
CA GLY A 256 21.95 -81.21 47.16
C GLY A 256 22.59 -81.63 45.85
N GLY A 257 23.86 -81.99 45.96
CA GLY A 257 24.62 -82.69 44.94
C GLY A 257 25.40 -83.83 45.61
N ASP A 258 24.71 -84.93 45.90
CA ASP A 258 25.35 -86.22 46.08
C ASP A 258 25.96 -86.65 44.74
N ARG A 259 27.27 -86.97 44.75
CA ARG A 259 27.85 -88.19 44.15
C ARG A 259 29.35 -88.32 44.44
N GLU A 260 29.62 -89.27 45.32
CA GLU A 260 30.49 -90.45 45.16
C GLU A 260 32.00 -90.38 44.83
N GLN A 261 32.72 -91.25 45.59
CA GLN A 261 34.00 -91.94 45.33
C GLN A 261 35.27 -91.08 45.47
N SER A 262 36.29 -91.44 46.26
CA SER A 262 36.79 -92.74 46.75
C SER A 262 37.50 -92.63 48.10
#